data_AF-A0A3C0UQH2-F1
#
_entry.id   AF-A0A3C0UQH2-F1
#
_cell.length_a   1.000
_cell.length_b   1.000
_cell.length_c   1.000
_cell.angle_alpha   90.00
_cell.angle_beta   90.00
_cell.angle_gamma   90.00
#
_symmetry.space_group_name_H-M   'P 1'
#
loop_
_entity.id
_entity.type
_entity.pdbx_description
1 polymer ?
#
loop_
_entity_poly.entity_id
_entity_poly.type
_entity_poly.pdbx_seq_one_letter_code
_entity_poly.pdbx_strand_id
1 'polypeptide(L)'
;MNPFPDSRAGFTLNIRGLYRDLEVLINDRWLHSTEVRYRIETRKGRWHLTMVYVYVQNPFQFLCRRLDHYDTEEKAKLYAQLFRRGMQRDARGTLKSNALHVFDICLN
;
A
#
# COMPACT_ATOMS: atom_id res chain seq x y z
N MET A 1 -39.91 25.79 6.08
CA MET A 1 -39.93 24.32 5.95
C MET A 1 -40.08 24.00 4.47
N ASN A 2 -39.01 23.51 3.83
CA ASN A 2 -39.06 22.93 2.48
C ASN A 2 -38.93 21.41 2.62
N PRO A 3 -39.90 20.60 2.17
CA PRO A 3 -40.01 19.21 2.63
C PRO A 3 -39.38 18.16 1.72
N PHE A 4 -38.45 18.49 0.81
CA PHE A 4 -37.79 17.47 -0.03
C PHE A 4 -36.33 17.81 -0.33
N PRO A 5 -35.36 16.96 0.05
CA PRO A 5 -33.98 17.11 -0.37
C PRO A 5 -33.83 16.66 -1.82
N ASP A 6 -33.20 17.52 -2.63
CA ASP A 6 -32.85 17.26 -4.02
C ASP A 6 -31.99 15.99 -4.14
N SER A 7 -32.54 14.96 -4.78
CA SER A 7 -31.89 13.65 -5.01
C SER A 7 -30.70 13.70 -5.98
N ARG A 8 -30.33 14.88 -6.49
CA ARG A 8 -29.15 15.08 -7.35
C ARG A 8 -27.97 15.75 -6.64
N ALA A 9 -28.12 16.20 -5.39
CA ALA A 9 -27.03 16.73 -4.58
C ALA A 9 -26.28 15.61 -3.83
N GLY A 10 -25.80 14.61 -4.57
CA GLY A 10 -25.35 13.34 -3.99
C GLY A 10 -24.08 13.36 -3.14
N PHE A 11 -23.28 14.44 -3.14
CA PHE A 11 -21.94 14.39 -2.49
C PHE A 11 -21.44 15.69 -1.85
N THR A 12 -22.25 16.74 -1.69
CA THR A 12 -21.74 18.07 -1.29
C THR A 12 -22.44 18.72 -0.10
N LEU A 13 -23.24 17.98 0.66
CA LEU A 13 -23.68 18.46 1.97
C LEU A 13 -22.54 18.28 2.98
N ASN A 14 -21.90 19.38 3.36
CA ASN A 14 -20.87 19.41 4.40
C ASN A 14 -21.52 19.17 5.77
N ILE A 15 -21.67 17.89 6.12
CA ILE A 15 -22.19 17.41 7.40
C ILE A 15 -21.00 17.10 8.31
N ARG A 16 -21.14 17.35 9.61
CA ARG A 16 -20.12 16.95 10.59
C ARG A 16 -19.89 15.43 10.50
N GLY A 17 -18.64 15.05 10.21
CA GLY A 17 -18.22 13.65 10.15
C GLY A 17 -18.42 12.94 11.48
N LEU A 18 -18.72 11.65 11.40
CA LEU A 18 -18.86 10.74 12.53
C LEU A 18 -17.53 10.06 12.83
N TYR A 19 -17.37 9.54 14.05
CA TYR A 19 -16.14 8.84 14.43
C TYR A 19 -15.84 7.63 13.52
N ARG A 20 -16.88 6.93 13.06
CA ARG A 20 -16.77 5.82 12.09
C ARG A 20 -16.17 6.22 10.74
N ASP A 21 -16.24 7.50 10.38
CA ASP A 21 -15.61 7.99 9.15
C ASP A 21 -14.08 7.99 9.26
N LEU A 22 -13.54 7.92 10.49
CA LEU A 22 -12.11 7.79 10.79
C LEU A 22 -11.66 6.33 10.94
N GLU A 23 -12.57 5.36 10.81
CA GLU A 23 -12.27 3.94 11.04
C GLU A 23 -11.16 3.43 10.09
N VAL A 24 -11.10 3.96 8.87
CA VAL A 24 -10.01 3.69 7.92
C VAL A 24 -8.64 4.05 8.52
N LEU A 25 -8.51 5.19 9.20
CA LEU A 25 -7.24 5.62 9.82
C LEU A 25 -6.83 4.72 10.99
N ILE A 26 -7.81 4.17 11.71
CA ILE A 26 -7.58 3.25 12.82
C ILE A 26 -7.14 1.89 12.28
N ASN A 27 -7.86 1.38 11.30
CA ASN A 27 -7.62 0.07 10.68
C ASN A 27 -6.32 0.03 9.88
N ASP A 28 -5.90 1.15 9.29
CA ASP A 28 -4.66 1.23 8.50
C ASP A 28 -3.44 1.62 9.32
N ARG A 29 -3.57 1.79 10.65
CA ARG A 29 -2.47 2.19 11.54
C ARG A 29 -1.27 1.25 11.45
N TRP A 30 -1.49 -0.05 11.21
CA TRP A 30 -0.42 -1.03 11.06
C TRP A 30 0.50 -0.75 9.86
N LEU A 31 0.02 -0.05 8.82
CA LEU A 31 0.82 0.31 7.63
C LEU A 31 2.04 1.15 7.99
N HIS A 32 1.97 1.93 9.08
CA HIS A 32 3.09 2.69 9.61
C HIS A 32 4.25 1.82 10.11
N SER A 33 3.98 0.57 10.48
CA SER A 33 4.97 -0.34 11.03
C SER A 33 5.27 -1.48 10.04
N THR A 34 5.34 -1.14 8.75
CA THR A 34 5.59 -2.11 7.69
C THR A 34 7.00 -2.04 7.14
N GLU A 35 7.55 -3.21 6.81
CA GLU A 35 8.72 -3.30 5.95
C GLU A 35 8.26 -3.24 4.49
N VAL A 36 8.89 -2.37 3.72
CA VAL A 36 8.62 -2.22 2.28
C VAL A 36 9.56 -3.11 1.47
N ARG A 37 9.01 -4.13 0.81
CA ARG A 37 9.67 -4.98 -0.19
C ARG A 37 9.10 -4.72 -1.58
N TYR A 38 9.73 -5.27 -2.60
CA TYR A 38 9.23 -5.20 -3.97
C TYR A 38 9.39 -6.55 -4.68
N ARG A 39 8.50 -6.79 -5.64
CA ARG A 39 8.53 -7.94 -6.55
C ARG A 39 8.41 -7.41 -7.98
N ILE A 40 9.30 -7.89 -8.83
CA ILE A 40 9.33 -7.58 -10.26
C ILE A 40 9.03 -8.87 -11.01
N GLU A 41 8.05 -8.84 -11.90
CA GLU A 41 7.66 -10.00 -12.70
C GLU A 41 7.52 -9.62 -14.17
N THR A 42 7.98 -10.50 -15.06
CA THR A 42 7.67 -10.37 -16.49
C THR A 42 6.27 -10.92 -16.77
N ARG A 43 5.40 -10.09 -17.35
CA ARG A 43 4.09 -10.51 -17.85
C ARG A 43 3.80 -9.81 -19.17
N LYS A 44 3.48 -10.60 -20.21
CA LYS A 44 3.20 -10.12 -21.58
C LYS A 44 4.32 -9.22 -22.14
N GLY A 45 5.58 -9.58 -21.91
CA GLY A 45 6.74 -8.84 -22.39
C GLY A 45 7.00 -7.50 -21.69
N ARG A 46 6.31 -7.22 -20.57
CA ARG A 46 6.54 -6.02 -19.74
C ARG A 46 6.93 -6.43 -18.33
N TRP A 47 7.70 -5.59 -17.67
CA TRP A 47 8.18 -5.79 -16.29
C TRP A 47 7.25 -5.09 -15.31
N HIS A 48 6.43 -5.86 -14.60
CA HIS A 48 5.45 -5.36 -13.63
C HIS A 48 6.09 -5.20 -12.27
N LEU A 49 6.01 -4.00 -11.71
CA LEU A 49 6.49 -3.68 -10.38
C LEU A 49 5.34 -3.71 -9.37
N THR A 50 5.49 -4.54 -8.36
CA THR A 50 4.58 -4.61 -7.20
C THR A 50 5.36 -4.30 -5.93
N MET A 51 4.91 -3.30 -5.18
CA MET A 51 5.39 -3.02 -3.83
C MET A 51 4.61 -3.85 -2.83
N VAL A 52 5.29 -4.35 -1.81
CA VAL A 52 4.74 -5.22 -0.79
C VAL A 52 5.06 -4.64 0.58
N TYR A 53 4.02 -4.23 1.30
CA TYR A 53 4.12 -3.68 2.65
C TYR A 53 3.80 -4.80 3.63
N VAL A 54 4.78 -5.15 4.46
CA VAL A 54 4.71 -6.33 5.32
C VAL A 54 4.70 -5.87 6.75
N TYR A 55 3.66 -6.18 7.52
CA TYR A 55 3.62 -5.76 8.92
C TYR A 55 4.72 -6.46 9.72
N VAL A 56 5.56 -5.69 10.40
CA VAL A 56 6.75 -6.20 11.09
C VAL A 56 6.39 -7.13 12.25
N GLN A 57 5.25 -6.91 12.91
CA GLN A 57 4.79 -7.73 14.03
C GLN A 57 4.02 -8.98 13.58
N ASN A 58 3.44 -8.95 12.38
CA ASN A 58 2.70 -10.06 11.82
C ASN A 58 2.93 -10.15 10.29
N PRO A 59 3.89 -10.96 9.83
CA PRO A 59 4.21 -11.08 8.40
C PRO A 59 3.06 -11.55 7.51
N PHE A 60 2.03 -12.19 8.07
CA PHE A 60 0.83 -12.60 7.33
C PHE A 60 -0.13 -11.42 7.05
N GLN A 61 0.05 -10.30 7.73
CA GLN A 61 -0.64 -9.06 7.45
C GLN A 61 0.23 -8.22 6.50
N PHE A 62 -0.10 -8.27 5.22
CA PHE A 62 0.62 -7.54 4.19
C PHE A 62 -0.33 -6.90 3.17
N LEU A 63 0.16 -5.86 2.50
CA LEU A 63 -0.54 -5.16 1.45
C LEU A 63 0.31 -5.17 0.18
N CYS A 64 -0.24 -5.70 -0.90
CA CYS A 64 0.39 -5.66 -2.22
C CYS A 64 -0.20 -4.52 -3.05
N ARG A 65 0.65 -3.64 -3.58
CA ARG A 65 0.26 -2.56 -4.48
C ARG A 65 1.04 -2.67 -5.77
N ARG A 66 0.34 -2.94 -6.87
CA ARG A 66 0.92 -2.81 -8.22
C ARG A 66 1.05 -1.33 -8.53
N LEU A 67 2.27 -0.89 -8.81
CA LEU A 67 2.53 0.51 -9.17
C LEU A 67 2.40 0.71 -10.67
N ASP A 68 3.29 0.07 -11.43
CA ASP A 68 3.36 0.27 -12.87
C ASP A 68 4.09 -0.88 -13.56
N HIS A 69 4.22 -0.78 -14.88
CA HIS A 69 4.97 -1.69 -15.73
C HIS A 69 6.01 -0.94 -16.58
N TYR A 70 7.11 -1.62 -16.89
CA TYR A 70 8.26 -1.03 -17.59
C TYR A 70 8.71 -1.91 -18.75
N ASP A 71 9.40 -1.31 -19.72
CA ASP A 71 9.89 -2.01 -20.90
C ASP A 71 11.14 -2.86 -20.60
N THR A 72 11.99 -2.41 -19.67
CA THR A 72 13.22 -3.12 -19.27
C THR A 72 13.24 -3.44 -17.79
N GLU A 73 13.92 -4.53 -17.43
CA GLU A 73 14.09 -4.97 -16.04
C GLU A 73 14.86 -3.93 -15.21
N GLU A 74 15.89 -3.35 -15.81
CA GLU A 74 16.75 -2.35 -15.16
C GLU A 74 15.96 -1.11 -14.76
N LYS A 75 15.07 -0.64 -15.65
CA LYS A 75 14.16 0.46 -15.34
C LYS A 75 13.23 0.09 -14.19
N ALA A 76 12.61 -1.09 -14.24
CA ALA A 76 11.77 -1.58 -13.14
C ALA A 76 12.52 -1.63 -11.80
N LYS A 77 13.77 -2.12 -11.79
CA LYS A 77 14.63 -2.20 -10.60
C LYS A 77 14.99 -0.81 -10.06
N LEU A 78 15.35 0.13 -10.94
CA LEU A 78 15.67 1.50 -10.56
C LEU A 78 14.47 2.16 -9.87
N TYR A 79 13.30 2.10 -10.50
CA TYR A 79 12.06 2.66 -9.92
C TYR A 79 11.69 1.96 -8.61
N ALA A 80 11.83 0.63 -8.52
CA ALA A 80 11.60 -0.10 -7.28
C ALA A 80 12.47 0.42 -6.13
N GLN A 81 13.75 0.67 -6.38
CA GLN A 81 14.66 1.21 -5.37
C GLN A 81 14.31 2.65 -4.98
N LEU A 82 13.93 3.49 -5.95
CA LEU A 82 13.48 4.86 -5.69
C LEU A 82 12.21 4.88 -4.85
N PHE A 83 11.20 4.10 -5.22
CA PHE A 83 9.95 3.99 -4.45
C PHE A 83 10.19 3.42 -3.07
N ARG A 84 11.02 2.38 -2.95
CA ARG A 84 11.39 1.81 -1.65
C ARG A 84 12.00 2.90 -0.75
N ARG A 85 12.93 3.70 -1.26
CA ARG A 85 13.54 4.81 -0.49
C ARG A 85 12.54 5.89 -0.12
N GLY A 86 11.64 6.26 -1.03
CA GLY A 86 10.59 7.26 -0.77
C GLY A 86 9.59 6.79 0.28
N MET A 87 9.19 5.52 0.23
CA MET A 87 8.24 4.91 1.15
C MET A 87 8.84 4.55 2.50
N GLN A 88 10.16 4.24 2.55
CA GLN A 88 10.90 3.97 3.80
C GLN A 88 11.35 5.24 4.53
N ARG A 89 11.15 6.43 3.96
CA ARG A 89 11.35 7.71 4.67
C ARG A 89 10.23 7.95 5.69
N ASP A 90 10.10 7.04 6.64
CA ASP A 90 9.44 7.33 7.91
C ASP A 90 10.48 7.97 8.84
N ALA A 91 10.08 9.01 9.58
CA ALA A 91 10.95 9.74 10.50
C ALA A 91 11.46 8.84 11.67
N ARG A 92 10.88 7.65 11.82
CA ARG A 92 11.17 6.66 12.88
C ARG A 92 12.27 5.64 12.52
N GLY A 93 12.83 5.70 11.31
CA GLY A 93 13.87 4.78 10.85
C GLY A 93 13.35 3.52 10.16
N THR A 94 14.25 2.75 9.55
CA THR A 94 13.89 1.57 8.75
C THR A 94 13.55 0.38 9.65
N LEU A 95 12.27 0.13 9.89
CA LEU A 95 11.83 -1.12 10.51
C LEU A 95 12.10 -2.28 9.54
N LYS A 96 12.93 -3.23 9.97
CA LYS A 96 13.18 -4.48 9.24
C LYS A 96 12.48 -5.60 9.99
N SER A 97 11.69 -6.41 9.28
CA SER A 97 11.24 -7.67 9.85
C SER A 97 12.41 -8.66 9.84
N ASN A 98 12.52 -9.49 10.88
CA ASN A 98 13.46 -10.62 10.89
C ASN A 98 13.03 -11.75 9.92
N ALA A 99 11.93 -11.57 9.19
CA ALA A 99 11.41 -12.55 8.26
C ALA A 99 12.25 -12.53 6.98
N LEU A 100 13.28 -13.38 6.92
CA LEU A 100 14.09 -13.58 5.71
C LEU A 100 13.23 -14.06 4.52
N HIS A 101 12.09 -14.70 4.80
CA HIS A 101 11.30 -15.51 3.85
C HIS A 101 9.86 -15.01 3.62
N VAL A 102 9.61 -13.69 3.58
CA VAL A 102 8.24 -13.15 3.40
C VAL A 102 7.54 -13.63 2.11
N PHE A 103 8.29 -14.02 1.09
CA PHE A 103 7.68 -14.52 -0.16
C PHE A 103 7.52 -16.04 -0.21
N ASP A 104 8.02 -16.78 0.78
CA ASP A 104 8.01 -18.25 0.83
C ASP A 104 6.86 -18.79 1.71
N ILE A 105 5.74 -18.06 1.76
CA ILE A 105 4.58 -18.43 2.59
C ILE A 105 3.91 -19.72 2.07
N CYS A 106 4.15 -20.06 0.81
CA CYS A 106 3.63 -21.25 0.16
C CYS A 106 4.77 -22.15 -0.31
N LEU A 107 5.45 -22.83 0.63
CA LEU A 107 6.27 -24.01 0.31
C LEU A 107 5.37 -25.24 0.45
N ASN A 108 4.87 -25.74 -0.68
CA ASN A 108 4.26 -27.05 -0.81
C ASN A 108 4.74 -27.67 -2.12
#